data_AF-A0A958RW96-F1
#
_entry.id   AF-A0A958RW96-F1
#
_cell.length_a   1.000
_cell.length_b   1.000
_cell.length_c   1.000
_cell.angle_alpha   90.00
_cell.angle_beta   90.00
_cell.angle_gamma   90.00
#
_symmetry.space_group_name_H-M   'P 1'
#
loop_
_entity.id
_entity.type
_entity.pdbx_description
1 polymer ?
#
loop_
_entity_poly.entity_id
_entity_poly.type
_entity_poly.pdbx_seq_one_letter_code
_entity_poly.pdbx_strand_id
1 'polypeptide(L)'
;MLDEASKTELTDEIDRQWEYHLLTRAVFNSNFPKDLEYISPPFYEERGICIKVKILDAYSEVFKNSAGTVAVWLNQNYVIRLYGILDSKRLIKHGKENDIKIIELINIMRQNVGAHSTGRRASNKSDLNKATKLINELFGKKISIESIRSYTLSIDSVLEPMKDQVKAFISGLKAC
;
A
#
# COMPACT_ATOMS: atom_id res chain seq x y z
N MET A 1 15.36 -3.36 22.15
CA MET A 1 14.33 -2.54 21.46
C MET A 1 15.05 -1.42 20.72
N LEU A 2 14.34 -0.72 19.82
CA LEU A 2 14.92 0.35 19.02
C LEU A 2 15.19 1.58 19.90
N ASP A 3 16.37 2.18 19.74
CA ASP A 3 16.64 3.52 20.25
C ASP A 3 15.85 4.58 19.46
N GLU A 4 15.77 5.81 19.99
CA GLU A 4 15.00 6.89 19.35
C GLU A 4 15.54 7.23 17.95
N ALA A 5 16.86 7.21 17.76
CA ALA A 5 17.47 7.47 16.46
C ALA A 5 17.03 6.45 15.40
N SER A 6 16.99 5.16 15.75
CA SER A 6 16.54 4.08 14.88
C SER A 6 15.05 4.16 14.59
N LYS A 7 14.23 4.65 15.54
CA LYS A 7 12.80 4.88 15.29
C LYS A 7 12.62 6.00 14.27
N THR A 8 13.31 7.12 14.44
CA THR A 8 13.28 8.24 13.50
C THR A 8 13.74 7.80 12.11
N GLU A 9 14.86 7.09 12.00
CA GLU A 9 15.37 6.57 10.73
C GLU A 9 14.33 5.72 10.00
N LEU A 10 13.63 4.83 10.72
CA LEU A 10 12.59 3.99 10.14
C LEU A 10 11.36 4.80 9.71
N THR A 11 10.88 5.73 10.54
CA THR A 11 9.71 6.53 10.20
C THR A 11 9.98 7.44 9.00
N ASP A 12 11.20 7.97 8.89
CA ASP A 12 11.64 8.79 7.76
C ASP A 12 11.73 7.96 6.49
N GLU A 13 12.26 6.74 6.57
CA GLU A 13 12.30 5.84 5.41
C GLU A 13 10.90 5.45 4.94
N ILE A 14 9.95 5.24 5.86
CA ILE A 14 8.54 5.00 5.51
C ILE A 14 7.95 6.21 4.78
N ASP A 15 8.21 7.42 5.25
CA ASP A 15 7.72 8.63 4.59
C ASP A 15 8.34 8.80 3.20
N ARG A 16 9.65 8.56 3.03
CA ARG A 16 10.30 8.58 1.70
C ARG A 16 9.66 7.57 0.74
N GLN A 17 9.42 6.34 1.20
CA GLN A 17 8.77 5.33 0.36
C GLN A 17 7.32 5.67 0.02
N TRP A 18 6.64 6.39 0.93
CA TRP A 18 5.30 6.92 0.68
C TRP A 18 5.31 8.03 -0.36
N GLU A 19 6.23 8.98 -0.28
CA GLU A 19 6.39 10.05 -1.26
C GLU A 19 6.69 9.49 -2.66
N TYR A 20 7.61 8.52 -2.76
CA TYR A 20 7.88 7.82 -4.03
C TYR A 20 6.65 7.08 -4.55
N HIS A 21 5.86 6.46 -3.65
CA HIS A 21 4.62 5.81 -4.04
C HIS A 21 3.60 6.82 -4.57
N LEU A 22 3.39 7.94 -3.89
CA LEU A 22 2.48 9.00 -4.33
C LEU A 22 2.90 9.59 -5.67
N LEU A 23 4.18 9.89 -5.85
CA LEU A 23 4.69 10.45 -7.11
C LEU A 23 4.46 9.48 -8.28
N THR A 24 4.82 8.20 -8.10
CA THR A 24 4.62 7.19 -9.14
C THR A 24 3.15 6.94 -9.43
N ARG A 25 2.27 6.99 -8.43
CA ARG A 25 0.81 6.87 -8.62
C ARG A 25 0.18 8.11 -9.26
N ALA A 26 0.75 9.29 -9.01
CA ALA A 26 0.36 10.53 -9.69
C ALA A 26 0.68 10.48 -11.18
N VAL A 27 1.74 9.77 -11.62
CA VAL A 27 2.04 9.53 -13.04
C VAL A 27 1.15 8.41 -13.60
N PHE A 28 1.17 7.25 -12.96
CA PHE A 28 0.54 6.03 -13.45
C PHE A 28 -0.78 5.78 -12.75
N ASN A 29 -1.77 6.66 -12.99
CA ASN A 29 -3.06 6.56 -12.33
C ASN A 29 -3.89 5.35 -12.85
N SER A 30 -4.83 4.86 -12.03
CA SER A 30 -5.76 3.80 -12.42
C SER A 30 -6.93 4.29 -13.26
N ASN A 31 -7.15 5.61 -13.32
CA ASN A 31 -8.26 6.22 -14.02
C ASN A 31 -7.77 7.39 -14.88
N PHE A 32 -7.17 7.06 -16.02
CA PHE A 32 -6.83 8.07 -17.02
C PHE A 32 -8.10 8.57 -17.70
N PRO A 33 -8.28 9.89 -17.88
CA PRO A 33 -9.39 10.43 -18.65
C PRO A 33 -9.30 9.91 -20.08
N LYS A 34 -10.44 9.88 -20.80
CA LYS A 34 -10.50 9.54 -22.23
C LYS A 34 -9.99 10.70 -23.09
N ASP A 35 -8.92 11.33 -22.65
CA ASP A 35 -8.30 12.51 -23.23
C ASP A 35 -6.83 12.21 -23.51
N LEU A 36 -6.27 12.89 -24.51
CA LEU A 36 -4.84 12.78 -24.85
C LEU A 36 -3.94 13.50 -23.83
N GLU A 37 -4.54 14.17 -22.85
CA GLU A 37 -3.84 14.88 -21.80
C GLU A 37 -4.38 14.42 -20.44
N TYR A 38 -3.46 13.96 -19.60
CA TYR A 38 -3.73 13.61 -18.22
C TYR A 38 -3.11 14.66 -17.30
N ILE A 39 -3.88 15.06 -16.29
CA ILE A 39 -3.44 15.92 -15.19
C ILE A 39 -3.67 15.14 -13.90
N SER A 40 -2.73 15.24 -12.95
CA SER A 40 -2.85 14.64 -11.63
C SER A 40 -4.19 15.00 -10.98
N PRO A 41 -4.91 14.03 -10.40
CA PRO A 41 -6.13 14.32 -9.63
C PRO A 41 -5.87 15.26 -8.45
N PRO A 42 -6.90 16.00 -7.98
CA PRO A 42 -6.78 16.93 -6.85
C PRO A 42 -6.12 16.33 -5.60
N PHE A 43 -6.37 15.05 -5.30
CA PHE A 43 -5.73 14.32 -4.21
C PHE A 43 -4.20 14.44 -4.18
N TYR A 44 -3.55 14.43 -5.35
CA TYR A 44 -2.10 14.56 -5.49
C TYR A 44 -1.66 16.03 -5.54
N GLU A 45 -2.45 16.89 -6.18
CA GLU A 45 -2.17 18.34 -6.26
C GLU A 45 -2.15 18.99 -4.87
N GLU A 46 -3.10 18.61 -4.00
CA GLU A 46 -3.16 19.03 -2.59
C GLU A 46 -1.92 18.61 -1.79
N ARG A 47 -1.16 17.63 -2.29
CA ARG A 47 0.10 17.13 -1.73
C ARG A 47 1.33 17.68 -2.47
N GLY A 48 1.15 18.72 -3.30
CA GLY A 48 2.21 19.38 -4.06
C GLY A 48 2.67 18.63 -5.31
N ILE A 49 1.95 17.60 -5.75
CA ILE A 49 2.30 16.78 -6.91
C ILE A 49 1.37 17.13 -8.07
N CYS A 50 1.87 17.97 -8.98
CA CYS A 50 1.15 18.40 -10.18
C CYS A 50 1.84 17.85 -11.44
N ILE A 51 1.36 16.72 -11.97
CA ILE A 51 1.94 16.09 -13.15
C ILE A 51 0.97 16.23 -14.31
N LYS A 52 1.49 16.68 -15.45
CA LYS A 52 0.80 16.72 -16.73
C LYS A 52 1.49 15.79 -17.72
N VAL A 53 0.76 14.83 -18.26
CA VAL A 53 1.27 13.81 -19.19
C VAL A 53 0.45 13.82 -20.46
N LYS A 54 1.11 13.86 -21.62
CA LYS A 54 0.45 13.59 -22.90
C LYS A 54 0.39 12.08 -23.14
N ILE A 55 -0.82 11.55 -23.29
CA ILE A 55 -1.05 10.15 -23.62
C ILE A 55 -1.12 10.05 -25.15
N LEU A 56 -0.23 9.24 -25.74
CA LEU A 56 -0.16 9.08 -27.19
C LEU A 56 -1.34 8.26 -27.75
N ASP A 57 -1.81 7.26 -27.00
CA ASP A 57 -2.91 6.38 -27.40
C ASP A 57 -3.78 5.96 -26.19
N ALA A 58 -4.60 6.90 -25.71
CA ALA A 58 -5.47 6.71 -24.55
C ALA A 58 -6.64 5.75 -24.81
N TYR A 59 -6.96 5.49 -26.07
CA TYR A 59 -8.12 4.67 -26.45
C TYR A 59 -7.76 3.19 -26.60
N SER A 60 -6.50 2.86 -26.86
CA SER A 60 -6.06 1.46 -26.96
C SER A 60 -6.40 0.63 -25.72
N GLU A 61 -6.83 -0.59 -25.98
CA GLU A 61 -7.09 -1.57 -24.92
C GLU A 61 -5.80 -1.93 -24.17
N VAL A 62 -4.67 -1.97 -24.88
CA VAL A 62 -3.35 -2.18 -24.29
C VAL A 62 -3.05 -1.11 -23.25
N PHE A 63 -3.20 0.17 -23.58
CA PHE A 63 -2.95 1.25 -22.62
C PHE A 63 -3.85 1.13 -21.39
N LYS A 64 -5.17 0.95 -21.57
CA LYS A 64 -6.12 0.85 -20.46
C LYS A 64 -5.79 -0.32 -19.52
N ASN A 65 -5.50 -1.49 -20.08
CA ASN A 65 -5.16 -2.68 -19.31
C ASN A 65 -3.82 -2.52 -18.58
N SER A 66 -2.80 -1.98 -19.27
CA SER A 66 -1.48 -1.74 -18.70
C SER A 66 -1.53 -0.70 -17.59
N ALA A 67 -2.20 0.43 -17.80
CA ALA A 67 -2.38 1.49 -16.81
C ALA A 67 -3.02 0.99 -15.51
N GLY A 68 -4.14 0.28 -15.62
CA GLY A 68 -4.81 -0.31 -14.45
C GLY A 68 -3.93 -1.34 -13.74
N THR A 69 -3.23 -2.18 -14.50
CA THR A 69 -2.32 -3.20 -13.93
C THR A 69 -1.13 -2.56 -13.22
N VAL A 70 -0.50 -1.54 -13.81
CA VAL A 70 0.62 -0.81 -13.21
C VAL A 70 0.18 -0.11 -11.94
N ALA A 71 -0.99 0.54 -11.94
CA ALA A 71 -1.55 1.17 -10.75
C ALA A 71 -1.71 0.19 -9.59
N VAL A 72 -2.29 -0.99 -9.86
CA VAL A 72 -2.41 -2.06 -8.86
C VAL A 72 -1.02 -2.51 -8.40
N TRP A 73 -0.12 -2.81 -9.34
CA TRP A 73 1.24 -3.26 -9.05
C TRP A 73 2.01 -2.27 -8.17
N LEU A 74 1.89 -0.96 -8.39
CA LEU A 74 2.51 0.07 -7.56
C LEU A 74 2.00 0.02 -6.11
N ASN A 75 0.70 -0.17 -5.90
CA ASN A 75 0.11 -0.32 -4.57
C ASN A 75 0.60 -1.61 -3.87
N GLN A 76 0.71 -2.70 -4.63
CA GLN A 76 1.27 -3.96 -4.12
C GLN A 76 2.73 -3.81 -3.68
N ASN A 77 3.54 -3.13 -4.50
CA ASN A 77 4.95 -2.90 -4.20
C ASN A 77 5.15 -2.00 -2.98
N TYR A 78 4.26 -1.05 -2.73
CA TYR A 78 4.33 -0.26 -1.51
C TYR A 78 4.23 -1.14 -0.25
N VAL A 79 3.27 -2.08 -0.22
CA VAL A 79 3.14 -3.05 0.89
C VAL A 79 4.40 -3.91 1.03
N ILE A 80 4.99 -4.35 -0.09
CA ILE A 80 6.23 -5.13 -0.09
C ILE A 80 7.38 -4.35 0.53
N ARG A 81 7.56 -3.07 0.14
CA ARG A 81 8.60 -2.20 0.69
C ARG A 81 8.38 -1.92 2.17
N LEU A 82 7.14 -1.64 2.56
CA LEU A 82 6.78 -1.42 3.96
C LEU A 82 7.10 -2.65 4.83
N TYR A 83 6.76 -3.85 4.35
CA TYR A 83 7.16 -5.09 5.01
C TYR A 83 8.69 -5.18 5.14
N GLY A 84 9.43 -4.92 4.06
CA GLY A 84 10.90 -4.98 4.06
C GLY A 84 11.55 -4.04 5.07
N ILE A 85 11.04 -2.80 5.19
CA ILE A 85 11.51 -1.83 6.19
C ILE A 85 11.32 -2.39 7.61
N LEU A 86 10.13 -2.90 7.92
CA LEU A 86 9.82 -3.45 9.24
C LEU A 86 10.66 -4.68 9.57
N ASP A 87 10.85 -5.57 8.59
CA ASP A 87 11.60 -6.81 8.77
C ASP A 87 13.10 -6.56 8.97
N SER A 88 13.64 -5.48 8.38
CA SER A 88 15.05 -5.09 8.54
C SER A 88 15.48 -4.89 10.00
N LYS A 89 14.52 -4.52 10.88
CA LYS A 89 14.72 -4.36 12.32
C LYS A 89 13.94 -5.40 13.14
N ARG A 90 13.55 -6.52 12.52
CA ARG A 90 12.79 -7.64 13.12
C ARG A 90 11.44 -7.24 13.72
N LEU A 91 10.85 -6.14 13.27
CA LEU A 91 9.57 -5.64 13.79
C LEU A 91 8.39 -6.52 13.35
N ILE A 92 8.50 -7.22 12.21
CA ILE A 92 7.50 -8.22 11.81
C ILE A 92 7.43 -9.35 12.83
N LYS A 93 8.57 -9.93 13.21
CA LYS A 93 8.64 -10.98 14.23
C LYS A 93 8.11 -10.47 15.57
N HIS A 94 8.61 -9.33 16.03
CA HIS A 94 8.21 -8.73 17.30
C HIS A 94 6.70 -8.45 17.34
N GLY A 95 6.14 -7.83 16.30
CA GLY A 95 4.71 -7.53 16.25
C GLY A 95 3.83 -8.77 16.24
N LYS A 96 4.27 -9.87 15.59
CA LYS A 96 3.56 -11.16 15.63
C LYS A 96 3.58 -11.80 17.01
N GLU A 97 4.71 -11.74 17.72
CA GLU A 97 4.85 -12.28 19.08
C GLU A 97 4.02 -11.50 20.11
N ASN A 98 3.58 -10.29 19.77
CA ASN A 98 2.81 -9.38 20.64
C ASN A 98 1.41 -9.07 20.07
N ASP A 99 0.91 -9.88 19.13
CA ASP A 99 -0.44 -9.76 18.53
C ASP A 99 -0.78 -8.35 18.00
N ILE A 100 0.20 -7.67 17.41
CA ILE A 100 0.03 -6.34 16.84
C ILE A 100 -0.69 -6.44 15.48
N LYS A 101 -1.99 -6.10 15.48
CA LYS A 101 -2.90 -6.24 14.33
C LYS A 101 -2.40 -5.60 13.03
N ILE A 102 -1.79 -4.41 13.09
CA ILE A 102 -1.26 -3.76 11.89
C ILE A 102 -0.10 -4.55 11.27
N ILE A 103 0.74 -5.17 12.09
CA ILE A 103 1.83 -6.05 11.65
C ILE A 103 1.27 -7.35 11.08
N GLU A 104 0.22 -7.90 11.69
CA GLU A 104 -0.48 -9.06 11.15
C GLU A 104 -1.07 -8.77 9.76
N LEU A 105 -1.72 -7.62 9.58
CA LEU A 105 -2.27 -7.18 8.30
C LEU A 105 -1.19 -7.10 7.22
N ILE A 106 -0.08 -6.41 7.50
CA ILE A 106 1.04 -6.25 6.57
C ILE A 106 1.66 -7.60 6.22
N ASN A 107 1.79 -8.49 7.20
CA ASN A 107 2.30 -9.84 6.97
C ASN A 107 1.35 -10.65 6.06
N ILE A 108 0.04 -10.66 6.33
CA ILE A 108 -0.95 -11.34 5.48
C ILE A 108 -0.89 -10.79 4.05
N MET A 109 -0.87 -9.46 3.92
CA MET A 109 -0.80 -8.82 2.61
C MET A 109 0.51 -9.17 1.91
N ARG A 110 1.68 -9.02 2.53
CA ARG A 110 2.97 -9.33 1.88
C ARG A 110 3.03 -10.75 1.31
N GLN A 111 2.50 -11.74 2.02
CA GLN A 111 2.55 -13.13 1.58
C GLN A 111 1.58 -13.41 0.42
N ASN A 112 0.56 -12.58 0.23
CA ASN A 112 -0.52 -12.83 -0.73
C ASN A 112 -0.69 -11.73 -1.79
N VAL A 113 0.02 -10.62 -1.66
CA VAL A 113 0.03 -9.46 -2.55
C VAL A 113 1.33 -9.51 -3.36
N GLY A 114 1.23 -9.94 -4.62
CA GLY A 114 2.31 -9.84 -5.61
C GLY A 114 3.46 -10.86 -5.53
N ALA A 115 3.35 -11.93 -4.74
CA ALA A 115 4.50 -12.79 -4.44
C ALA A 115 4.48 -14.16 -5.14
N HIS A 116 4.38 -14.26 -6.48
CA HIS A 116 4.78 -15.48 -7.19
C HIS A 116 5.22 -15.24 -8.64
N SER A 117 6.47 -15.58 -8.96
CA SER A 117 6.98 -15.82 -10.32
C SER A 117 6.33 -17.04 -11.01
N THR A 118 5.56 -17.84 -10.27
CA THR A 118 4.91 -19.08 -10.72
C THR A 118 3.45 -18.92 -11.18
N GLY A 119 2.91 -17.69 -11.18
CA GLY A 119 1.58 -17.42 -11.75
C GLY A 119 0.38 -18.00 -10.99
N ARG A 120 0.53 -18.45 -9.73
CA ARG A 120 -0.62 -18.90 -8.94
C ARG A 120 -1.49 -17.72 -8.50
N ARG A 121 -2.55 -17.49 -9.29
CA ARG A 121 -3.72 -16.66 -8.99
C ARG A 121 -4.58 -17.34 -7.94
N ALA A 122 -4.62 -16.74 -6.75
CA ALA A 122 -5.75 -16.61 -5.83
C ALA A 122 -5.17 -16.60 -4.42
N SER A 123 -5.19 -15.44 -3.78
CA SER A 123 -5.19 -15.41 -2.32
C SER A 123 -6.25 -16.41 -1.84
N ASN A 124 -5.89 -17.31 -0.94
CA ASN A 124 -6.91 -18.18 -0.37
C ASN A 124 -8.01 -17.29 0.25
N LYS A 125 -9.29 -17.66 0.07
CA LYS A 125 -10.41 -16.81 0.48
C LYS A 125 -10.36 -16.49 1.98
N SER A 126 -9.75 -17.36 2.78
CA SER A 126 -9.54 -17.16 4.22
C SER A 126 -8.65 -15.95 4.52
N ASP A 127 -7.49 -15.83 3.89
CA ASP A 127 -6.53 -14.75 4.09
C ASP A 127 -7.07 -13.43 3.56
N LEU A 128 -7.80 -13.46 2.44
CA LEU A 128 -8.51 -12.30 1.92
C LEU A 128 -9.56 -11.80 2.92
N ASN A 129 -10.38 -12.72 3.46
CA ASN A 129 -11.39 -12.39 4.46
C ASN A 129 -10.75 -11.86 5.73
N LYS A 130 -9.64 -12.46 6.18
CA LYS A 130 -8.91 -12.05 7.38
C LYS A 130 -8.31 -10.65 7.22
N ALA A 131 -7.65 -10.37 6.10
CA ALA A 131 -7.14 -9.03 5.80
C ALA A 131 -8.27 -7.99 5.72
N THR A 132 -9.40 -8.36 5.12
CA THR A 132 -10.58 -7.45 5.01
C THR A 132 -11.17 -7.15 6.39
N LYS A 133 -11.24 -8.14 7.29
CA LYS A 133 -11.64 -7.93 8.69
C LYS A 133 -10.70 -6.94 9.39
N LEU A 134 -9.39 -7.15 9.27
CA LEU A 134 -8.38 -6.26 9.85
C LEU A 134 -8.46 -4.84 9.27
N ILE A 135 -8.68 -4.68 7.97
CA ILE A 135 -8.92 -3.36 7.33
C ILE A 135 -10.14 -2.67 7.94
N ASN A 136 -11.26 -3.39 8.05
CA ASN A 136 -12.49 -2.82 8.61
C ASN A 136 -12.28 -2.40 10.07
N GLU A 137 -11.58 -3.22 10.84
CA GLU A 137 -11.28 -2.96 12.26
C GLU A 137 -10.30 -1.79 12.45
N LEU A 138 -9.15 -1.81 11.78
CA LEU A 138 -8.07 -0.84 11.99
C LEU A 138 -8.38 0.53 11.39
N PHE A 139 -9.11 0.56 10.27
CA PHE A 139 -9.32 1.78 9.48
C PHE A 139 -10.79 2.22 9.43
N GLY A 140 -11.65 1.61 10.24
CA GLY A 140 -13.07 1.96 10.36
C GLY A 140 -13.86 1.79 9.06
N LYS A 141 -13.47 0.83 8.21
CA LYS A 141 -14.13 0.57 6.93
C LYS A 141 -15.29 -0.42 7.08
N LYS A 142 -16.21 -0.39 6.11
CA LYS A 142 -17.38 -1.28 6.04
C LYS A 142 -17.38 -2.07 4.73
N ILE A 143 -16.24 -2.70 4.42
CA ILE A 143 -16.10 -3.52 3.21
C ILE A 143 -16.81 -4.85 3.44
N SER A 144 -17.70 -5.24 2.52
CA SER A 144 -18.38 -6.53 2.58
C SER A 144 -17.43 -7.68 2.25
N ILE A 145 -17.12 -8.49 3.26
CA ILE A 145 -16.23 -9.65 3.19
C ILE A 145 -16.76 -10.71 2.21
N GLU A 146 -18.08 -10.83 2.05
CA GLU A 146 -18.67 -11.84 1.14
C GLU A 146 -18.49 -11.48 -0.33
N SER A 147 -18.42 -10.19 -0.63
CA SER A 147 -18.36 -9.64 -1.99
C SER A 147 -16.93 -9.46 -2.52
N ILE A 148 -15.91 -9.50 -1.65
CA ILE A 148 -14.55 -9.14 -2.03
C ILE A 148 -13.87 -10.26 -2.83
N ARG A 149 -13.21 -9.87 -3.92
CA ARG A 149 -12.53 -10.78 -4.85
C ARG A 149 -11.02 -10.57 -4.92
N SER A 150 -10.53 -9.48 -4.33
CA SER A 150 -9.12 -9.08 -4.32
C SER A 150 -8.84 -8.19 -3.12
N TYR A 151 -7.58 -8.12 -2.69
CA TYR A 151 -7.20 -7.21 -1.61
C TYR A 151 -7.51 -5.76 -1.96
N THR A 152 -8.18 -5.05 -1.05
CA THR A 152 -8.38 -3.61 -1.15
C THR A 152 -7.09 -2.91 -0.80
N LEU A 153 -6.50 -2.24 -1.79
CA LEU A 153 -5.24 -1.49 -1.65
C LEU A 153 -5.42 -0.04 -2.08
N SER A 154 -6.56 0.58 -1.75
CA SER A 154 -6.79 1.98 -2.05
C SER A 154 -5.78 2.86 -1.31
N ILE A 155 -5.29 3.90 -1.96
CA ILE A 155 -4.25 4.79 -1.39
C ILE A 155 -4.78 5.48 -0.13
N ASP A 156 -5.88 6.21 -0.28
CA ASP A 156 -6.52 7.04 0.73
C ASP A 156 -7.18 6.25 1.88
N SER A 157 -7.80 5.11 1.56
CA SER A 157 -8.64 4.39 2.50
C SER A 157 -7.96 3.18 3.14
N VAL A 158 -6.81 2.74 2.61
CA VAL A 158 -6.06 1.60 3.17
C VAL A 158 -4.58 1.91 3.33
N LEU A 159 -3.87 2.32 2.28
CA LEU A 159 -2.41 2.41 2.33
C LEU A 159 -1.90 3.58 3.18
N GLU A 160 -2.55 4.75 3.11
CA GLU A 160 -2.23 5.92 3.94
C GLU A 160 -2.55 5.63 5.42
N PRO A 161 -3.75 5.16 5.80
CA PRO A 161 -4.01 4.72 7.18
C PRO A 161 -3.06 3.63 7.69
N MET A 162 -2.65 2.70 6.80
CA MET A 162 -1.68 1.66 7.14
C MET A 162 -0.31 2.24 7.45
N LYS A 163 0.16 3.19 6.64
CA LYS A 163 1.40 3.94 6.91
C LYS A 163 1.35 4.57 8.30
N ASP A 164 0.28 5.28 8.60
CA ASP A 164 0.15 6.04 9.84
C ASP A 164 0.10 5.12 11.07
N GLN A 165 -0.65 4.02 11.00
CA GLN A 165 -0.71 3.01 12.05
C GLN A 165 0.64 2.31 12.27
N VAL A 166 1.42 2.08 11.22
CA VAL A 166 2.79 1.54 11.35
C VAL A 166 3.71 2.53 12.06
N LYS A 167 3.67 3.81 11.67
CA LYS A 167 4.49 4.84 12.34
C LYS A 167 4.10 4.99 13.80
N ALA A 168 2.80 4.93 14.12
CA ALA A 168 2.31 4.94 15.49
C ALA A 168 2.82 3.74 16.30
N PHE A 169 2.82 2.54 15.70
CA PHE A 169 3.40 1.35 16.32
C PHE A 169 4.90 1.53 16.62
N ILE A 170 5.69 2.00 15.64
CA ILE A 170 7.14 2.23 15.81
C ILE A 170 7.40 3.24 16.93
N SER A 171 6.65 4.35 16.93
CA SER A 171 6.79 5.41 17.93
C SER A 171 6.43 4.93 19.34
N GLY A 172 5.46 4.02 19.46
CA GLY A 172 5.02 3.44 20.74
C GLY A 172 5.95 2.37 21.32
N LEU A 173 6.98 1.93 20.60
CA LEU A 173 7.98 1.00 21.14
C LEU A 173 8.74 1.68 22.28
N LYS A 174 9.01 0.97 23.39
CA LYS A 174 9.83 1.54 24.47
C LYS A 174 11.29 1.63 24.03
N ALA A 175 11.94 2.76 24.29
CA ALA A 175 13.38 2.88 24.11
C ALA A 175 14.12 1.92 25.04
N CYS A 176 15.29 1.44 24.61
CA CYS A 176 16.25 0.74 25.48
C CYS A 176 17.21 1.74 26.12
#